data_AF-A0A1M5U7C2-F1
#
_entry.id   AF-A0A1M5U7C2-F1
#
_cell.length_a   1.000
_cell.length_b   1.000
_cell.length_c   1.000
_cell.angle_alpha   90.00
_cell.angle_beta   90.00
_cell.angle_gamma   90.00
#
_symmetry.space_group_name_H-M   'P 1'
#
loop_
_entity.id
_entity.type
_entity.pdbx_description
1 polymer ?
#
loop_
_entity_poly.entity_id
_entity_poly.type
_entity_poly.pdbx_seq_one_letter_code
_entity_poly.pdbx_strand_id
1 'polypeptide(L)'
;MRKSAVVIPVFALIAGVIGFLLRRTEVNTAFDLTTGFAVRGAAVTTILIVVSIAVTVLAVAAGILISARLKAENDYAGAFAHGGFSYFAVSFALGIVWIAANVLYFFNVYAMDALSILDLIFVFLGVVAAISLMFLARGAYKGRGGGELALFSVVPSIFFCFWLILLYKNNAANPVVLRFSYQCLAIAGAALSYYFSAGFVFRKAVTGRMVFSYLVTIFFCAVVLADAVSLPVKIIFALTLVNAFVNAVVFLRNLRSKTEEEEAHPPAQ
;
A
#
# COMPACT_ATOMS: atom_id res chain seq x y z
N MET A 1 -15.59 -16.90 12.01
CA MET A 1 -14.67 -16.50 10.91
C MET A 1 -13.74 -15.31 11.23
N ARG A 2 -13.75 -14.76 12.47
CA ARG A 2 -12.96 -13.57 12.88
C ARG A 2 -11.44 -13.78 12.98
N LYS A 3 -10.97 -15.01 13.17
CA LYS A 3 -9.52 -15.34 13.27
C LYS A 3 -8.79 -15.14 11.94
N SER A 4 -9.40 -15.56 10.82
CA SER A 4 -8.79 -15.48 9.47
C SER A 4 -8.52 -14.04 9.02
N ALA A 5 -9.29 -13.07 9.51
CA ALA A 5 -9.14 -11.66 9.14
C ALA A 5 -7.81 -11.04 9.60
N VAL A 6 -7.19 -11.60 10.64
CA VAL A 6 -5.86 -11.17 11.10
C VAL A 6 -4.77 -12.08 10.54
N VAL A 7 -5.05 -13.37 10.36
CA VAL A 7 -4.06 -14.36 9.88
C VAL A 7 -3.52 -14.00 8.50
N ILE A 8 -4.37 -13.59 7.56
CA ILE A 8 -3.94 -13.33 6.17
C ILE A 8 -3.01 -12.10 6.09
N PRO A 9 -3.35 -10.93 6.67
CA PRO A 9 -2.42 -9.80 6.70
C PRO A 9 -1.14 -10.07 7.51
N VAL A 10 -1.22 -10.84 8.61
CA VAL A 10 -0.04 -11.21 9.41
C VAL A 10 0.88 -12.13 8.62
N PHE A 11 0.35 -13.08 7.86
CA PHE A 11 1.15 -13.93 6.99
C PHE A 11 1.89 -13.09 5.93
N ALA A 12 1.21 -12.12 5.29
CA ALA A 12 1.85 -11.19 4.37
C ALA A 12 2.94 -10.35 5.05
N LEU A 13 2.72 -9.92 6.30
CA LEU A 13 3.72 -9.20 7.08
C LEU A 13 4.95 -10.07 7.38
N ILE A 14 4.77 -11.31 7.80
CA ILE A 14 5.87 -12.26 8.05
C ILE A 14 6.66 -12.50 6.76
N ALA A 15 5.97 -12.73 5.64
CA ALA A 15 6.60 -12.85 4.33
C ALA A 15 7.38 -11.58 3.97
N GLY A 16 6.83 -10.40 4.29
CA GLY A 16 7.49 -9.10 4.12
C GLY A 16 8.75 -8.95 4.97
N VAL A 17 8.76 -9.42 6.21
CA VAL A 17 9.95 -9.44 7.09
C VAL A 17 11.03 -10.35 6.53
N ILE A 18 10.66 -11.54 6.05
CA ILE A 18 11.60 -12.45 5.36
C ILE A 18 12.18 -11.77 4.12
N GLY A 19 11.33 -11.13 3.31
CA GLY A 19 11.75 -10.35 2.16
C GLY A 19 12.68 -9.19 2.50
N PHE A 20 12.43 -8.48 3.61
CA PHE A 20 13.31 -7.43 4.13
C PHE A 20 14.70 -7.96 4.45
N LEU A 21 14.80 -9.10 5.16
CA LEU A 21 16.09 -9.69 5.50
C LEU A 21 16.85 -10.15 4.25
N LEU A 22 16.15 -10.79 3.31
CA LEU A 22 16.73 -11.19 2.03
C LEU A 22 17.23 -9.99 1.23
N ARG A 23 16.43 -8.92 1.13
CA ARG A 23 16.80 -7.69 0.43
C ARG A 23 17.97 -6.99 1.10
N ARG A 24 18.01 -6.95 2.44
CA ARG A 24 19.16 -6.38 3.17
C ARG A 24 20.44 -7.15 2.87
N THR A 25 20.38 -8.48 2.80
CA THR A 25 21.51 -9.32 2.39
C THR A 25 21.87 -9.09 0.93
N GLU A 26 20.89 -8.97 0.04
CA GLU A 26 21.10 -8.71 -1.39
C GLU A 26 21.84 -7.38 -1.61
N VAL A 27 21.40 -6.31 -0.94
CA VAL A 27 22.05 -4.99 -1.03
C VAL A 27 23.51 -5.03 -0.58
N ASN A 28 23.86 -5.90 0.38
CA ASN A 28 25.21 -6.02 0.90
C ASN A 28 26.12 -6.98 0.12
N THR A 29 25.56 -7.94 -0.64
CA THR A 29 26.32 -9.07 -1.21
C THR A 29 26.19 -9.23 -2.72
N ALA A 30 25.11 -8.73 -3.33
CA ALA A 30 24.81 -8.97 -4.75
C ALA A 30 25.33 -7.87 -5.68
N PHE A 31 25.95 -6.81 -5.15
CA PHE A 31 26.54 -5.73 -5.93
C PHE A 31 28.06 -5.82 -5.87
N ASP A 32 28.70 -5.81 -7.04
CA ASP A 32 30.15 -5.78 -7.15
C ASP A 32 30.68 -4.43 -6.63
N LEU A 33 31.65 -4.48 -5.72
CA LEU A 33 32.25 -3.30 -5.09
C LEU A 33 33.03 -2.44 -6.07
N THR A 34 33.52 -3.01 -7.17
CA THR A 34 34.36 -2.31 -8.15
C THR A 34 33.55 -1.64 -9.26
N THR A 35 32.49 -2.31 -9.73
CA THR A 35 31.69 -1.84 -10.88
C THR A 35 30.31 -1.31 -10.49
N GLY A 36 29.82 -1.62 -9.27
CA GLY A 36 28.49 -1.26 -8.81
C GLY A 36 27.34 -2.01 -9.49
N PHE A 37 27.66 -2.91 -10.44
CA PHE A 37 26.69 -3.73 -11.15
C PHE A 37 26.19 -4.90 -10.31
N ALA A 38 24.98 -5.36 -10.62
CA ALA A 38 24.43 -6.56 -10.02
C ALA A 38 25.16 -7.80 -10.57
N VAL A 39 25.66 -8.64 -9.68
CA VAL A 39 26.30 -9.92 -10.04
C VAL A 39 25.23 -10.84 -10.62
N ARG A 40 25.42 -11.28 -11.88
CA ARG A 40 24.49 -12.22 -12.53
C ARG A 40 24.43 -13.54 -11.75
N GLY A 41 23.22 -13.98 -11.41
CA GLY A 41 22.99 -15.27 -10.78
C GLY A 41 23.27 -15.30 -9.28
N ALA A 42 23.35 -14.15 -8.60
CA ALA A 42 23.41 -14.12 -7.14
C ALA A 42 22.23 -14.90 -6.55
N ALA A 43 22.54 -15.96 -5.78
CA ALA A 43 21.53 -16.86 -5.24
C ALA A 43 20.46 -16.10 -4.42
N VAL A 44 20.88 -15.06 -3.68
CA VAL A 44 19.98 -14.21 -2.88
C VAL A 44 18.96 -13.47 -3.76
N THR A 45 19.38 -12.94 -4.91
CA THR A 45 18.50 -12.28 -5.88
C THR A 45 17.50 -13.26 -6.47
N THR A 46 17.93 -14.46 -6.84
CA THR A 46 17.04 -15.51 -7.35
C THR A 46 16.02 -15.94 -6.30
N ILE A 47 16.45 -16.15 -5.06
CA ILE A 47 15.56 -16.49 -3.94
C ILE A 47 14.54 -15.38 -3.72
N LEU A 48 14.96 -14.11 -3.71
CA LEU A 48 14.04 -12.98 -3.50
C LEU A 48 13.02 -12.84 -4.63
N ILE A 49 13.42 -13.10 -5.89
CA ILE A 49 12.49 -13.13 -7.03
C ILE A 49 11.46 -14.26 -6.85
N VAL A 50 11.91 -15.48 -6.54
CA VAL A 50 11.02 -16.64 -6.33
C VAL A 50 10.05 -16.39 -5.17
N VAL A 51 10.52 -15.85 -4.05
CA VAL A 51 9.66 -15.49 -2.92
C VAL A 51 8.65 -14.41 -3.31
N SER A 52 9.08 -13.38 -4.04
CA SER A 52 8.18 -12.31 -4.50
C SER A 52 7.08 -12.83 -5.43
N ILE A 53 7.42 -13.75 -6.35
CA ILE A 53 6.46 -14.42 -7.23
C ILE A 53 5.50 -15.27 -6.41
N ALA A 54 6.02 -16.09 -5.49
CA ALA A 54 5.20 -16.96 -4.65
C ALA A 54 4.20 -16.16 -3.82
N VAL A 55 4.64 -15.07 -3.16
CA VAL A 55 3.75 -14.19 -2.37
C VAL A 55 2.69 -13.54 -3.25
N THR A 56 3.06 -13.10 -4.46
CA THR A 56 2.10 -12.49 -5.41
C THR A 56 1.05 -13.51 -5.85
N VAL A 57 1.46 -14.74 -6.18
CA VAL A 57 0.53 -15.83 -6.54
C VAL A 57 -0.39 -16.19 -5.38
N LEU A 58 0.14 -16.28 -4.15
CA LEU A 58 -0.65 -16.52 -2.94
C LEU A 58 -1.64 -15.38 -2.67
N ALA A 59 -1.25 -14.13 -2.91
CA ALA A 59 -2.14 -12.97 -2.76
C ALA A 59 -3.29 -13.01 -3.80
N VAL A 60 -3.00 -13.40 -5.04
CA VAL A 60 -4.04 -13.60 -6.07
C VAL A 60 -4.97 -14.74 -5.68
N ALA A 61 -4.43 -15.89 -5.26
CA ALA A 61 -5.22 -17.02 -4.81
C ALA A 61 -6.12 -16.66 -3.62
N ALA A 62 -5.58 -15.95 -2.62
CA ALA A 62 -6.36 -15.44 -1.49
C ALA A 62 -7.48 -14.50 -1.96
N GLY A 63 -7.19 -13.58 -2.88
CA GLY A 63 -8.20 -12.69 -3.47
C GLY A 63 -9.33 -13.45 -4.16
N ILE A 64 -9.01 -14.47 -4.97
CA ILE A 64 -9.99 -15.32 -5.67
C ILE A 64 -10.83 -16.09 -4.66
N LEU A 65 -10.20 -16.81 -3.73
CA LEU A 65 -10.89 -17.66 -2.75
C LEU A 65 -11.80 -16.85 -1.82
N ILE A 66 -11.35 -15.67 -1.38
CA ILE A 66 -12.16 -14.75 -0.57
C ILE A 66 -13.32 -14.22 -1.40
N SER A 67 -13.06 -13.73 -2.62
CA SER A 67 -14.13 -13.21 -3.48
C SER A 67 -15.15 -14.26 -3.90
N ALA A 68 -14.80 -15.55 -3.88
CA ALA A 68 -15.73 -16.63 -4.17
C ALA A 68 -16.77 -16.78 -3.07
N ARG A 69 -16.37 -16.70 -1.79
CA ARG A 69 -17.20 -17.01 -0.62
C ARG A 69 -17.75 -15.79 0.11
N LEU A 70 -17.04 -14.67 0.02
CA LEU A 70 -17.27 -13.46 0.79
C LEU A 70 -17.48 -12.26 -0.13
N LYS A 71 -18.31 -11.33 0.32
CA LYS A 71 -18.60 -10.08 -0.38
C LYS A 71 -18.45 -8.92 0.59
N ALA A 72 -17.91 -7.82 0.08
CA ALA A 72 -17.80 -6.57 0.82
C ALA A 72 -19.06 -5.73 0.57
N GLU A 73 -19.42 -4.91 1.56
CA GLU A 73 -20.46 -3.90 1.40
C GLU A 73 -20.13 -2.96 0.23
N ASN A 74 -21.15 -2.54 -0.51
CA ASN A 74 -20.96 -1.72 -1.72
C ASN A 74 -20.55 -0.28 -1.41
N ASP A 75 -20.68 0.19 -0.18
CA ASP A 75 -20.31 1.53 0.26
C ASP A 75 -18.99 1.53 1.05
N TYR A 76 -18.20 2.60 0.91
CA TYR A 76 -16.92 2.75 1.62
C TYR A 76 -17.11 2.82 3.14
N ALA A 77 -18.11 3.59 3.61
CA ALA A 77 -18.35 3.72 5.05
C ALA A 77 -18.81 2.39 5.64
N GLY A 78 -19.66 1.66 4.91
CA GLY A 78 -20.04 0.29 5.22
C GLY A 78 -18.84 -0.66 5.26
N ALA A 79 -17.96 -0.63 4.26
CA ALA A 79 -16.81 -1.52 4.11
C ALA A 79 -15.76 -1.40 5.24
N PHE A 80 -15.64 -0.21 5.86
CA PHE A 80 -14.67 0.07 6.94
C PHE A 80 -15.31 0.33 8.31
N ALA A 81 -16.63 0.14 8.46
CA ALA A 81 -17.38 0.45 9.68
C ALA A 81 -16.85 -0.26 10.95
N HIS A 82 -16.34 -1.49 10.82
CA HIS A 82 -15.83 -2.27 11.94
C HIS A 82 -14.54 -1.75 12.59
N GLY A 83 -13.89 -0.74 12.01
CA GLY A 83 -12.71 -0.13 12.58
C GLY A 83 -12.99 0.67 13.86
N GLY A 84 -14.20 1.21 14.01
CA GLY A 84 -14.58 2.05 15.16
C GLY A 84 -13.65 3.24 15.38
N PHE A 85 -13.56 3.73 16.63
CA PHE A 85 -12.72 4.87 16.99
C PHE A 85 -11.21 4.58 16.87
N SER A 86 -10.78 3.34 17.14
CA SER A 86 -9.37 2.97 17.08
C SER A 86 -8.80 3.07 15.66
N TYR A 87 -9.57 2.63 14.65
CA TYR A 87 -9.20 2.82 13.25
C TYR A 87 -9.06 4.30 12.86
N PHE A 88 -10.01 5.13 13.31
CA PHE A 88 -9.94 6.57 13.10
C PHE A 88 -8.69 7.17 13.74
N ALA A 89 -8.44 6.89 15.03
CA ALA A 89 -7.30 7.42 15.75
C ALA A 89 -5.96 7.01 15.12
N VAL A 90 -5.80 5.73 14.74
CA VAL A 90 -4.59 5.23 14.09
C VAL A 90 -4.39 5.90 12.72
N SER A 91 -5.42 5.93 11.87
CA SER A 91 -5.32 6.54 10.54
C SER A 91 -5.04 8.05 10.60
N PHE A 92 -5.61 8.73 11.60
CA PHE A 92 -5.38 10.15 11.84
C PHE A 92 -3.94 10.41 12.30
N ALA A 93 -3.42 9.60 13.23
CA ALA A 93 -2.04 9.68 13.67
C ALA A 93 -1.05 9.41 12.52
N LEU A 94 -1.31 8.38 11.70
CA LEU A 94 -0.51 8.10 10.50
C LEU A 94 -0.51 9.27 9.52
N GLY A 95 -1.66 9.94 9.33
CA GLY A 95 -1.76 11.14 8.50
C GLY A 95 -0.88 12.29 8.99
N ILE A 96 -0.86 12.55 10.30
CA ILE A 96 0.01 13.59 10.89
C ILE A 96 1.50 13.26 10.67
N VAL A 97 1.90 12.01 10.93
CA VAL A 97 3.30 11.59 10.74
C VAL A 97 3.68 11.64 9.26
N TRP A 98 2.74 11.38 8.34
CA TRP A 98 2.98 11.52 6.91
C TRP A 98 3.19 12.99 6.51
N ILE A 99 2.40 13.93 7.04
CA ILE A 99 2.64 15.36 6.82
C ILE A 99 4.04 15.75 7.33
N ALA A 100 4.42 15.31 8.53
CA ALA A 100 5.74 15.54 9.08
C ALA A 100 6.86 14.95 8.20
N ALA A 101 6.65 13.76 7.63
CA ALA A 101 7.59 13.13 6.70
C ALA A 101 7.75 13.93 5.40
N ASN A 102 6.68 14.50 4.85
CA ASN A 102 6.76 15.39 3.68
C ASN A 102 7.50 16.69 3.99
N VAL A 103 7.25 17.28 5.15
CA VAL A 103 7.97 18.48 5.60
C VAL A 103 9.47 18.18 5.77
N LEU A 104 9.81 17.02 6.34
CA LEU A 104 11.19 16.59 6.46
C LEU A 104 11.84 16.32 5.09
N TYR A 105 11.10 15.77 4.13
CA TYR A 105 11.54 15.63 2.73
C TYR A 105 11.88 17.00 2.12
N PHE A 106 10.98 17.97 2.28
CA PHE A 106 11.19 19.34 1.81
C PHE A 106 12.48 19.95 2.37
N PHE A 107 12.70 19.88 3.68
CA PHE A 107 13.91 20.41 4.30
C PHE A 107 15.18 19.68 3.84
N ASN A 108 15.11 18.37 3.61
CA ASN A 108 16.26 17.60 3.13
C ASN A 108 16.68 18.04 1.72
N VAL A 109 15.72 18.22 0.81
CA VAL A 109 15.99 18.68 -0.56
C VAL A 109 16.41 20.15 -0.57
N TYR A 110 15.80 20.99 0.26
CA TYR A 110 16.18 22.40 0.43
C TYR A 110 17.63 22.53 0.92
N ALA A 111 18.02 21.76 1.94
CA ALA A 111 19.38 21.80 2.49
C ALA A 111 20.48 21.33 1.50
N MET A 112 20.09 20.60 0.46
CA MET A 112 20.98 20.11 -0.59
C MET A 112 21.01 21.03 -1.82
N ASP A 113 20.33 22.19 -1.80
CA ASP A 113 20.14 23.11 -2.93
C ASP A 113 19.63 22.43 -4.23
N ALA A 114 18.94 21.30 -4.09
CA ALA A 114 18.50 20.45 -5.20
C ALA A 114 17.00 20.61 -5.53
N LEU A 115 16.38 21.70 -5.06
CA LEU A 115 14.94 21.90 -5.17
C LEU A 115 14.46 22.03 -6.61
N SER A 116 13.77 20.99 -7.07
CA SER A 116 13.05 21.01 -8.33
C SER A 116 11.56 21.32 -8.14
N ILE A 117 10.91 21.89 -9.16
CA ILE A 117 9.45 22.10 -9.17
C ILE A 117 8.69 20.79 -8.89
N LEU A 118 9.21 19.66 -9.37
CA LEU A 118 8.59 18.35 -9.14
C LEU A 118 8.65 17.91 -7.67
N ASP A 119 9.67 18.32 -6.91
CA ASP A 119 9.75 18.03 -5.46
C ASP A 119 8.73 18.87 -4.68
N LEU A 120 8.50 20.12 -5.11
CA LEU A 120 7.43 20.95 -4.55
C LEU A 120 6.05 20.34 -4.81
N ILE A 121 5.82 19.86 -6.04
CA ILE A 121 4.60 19.14 -6.39
C ILE A 121 4.48 17.87 -5.54
N PHE A 122 5.55 17.10 -5.34
CA PHE A 122 5.55 15.90 -4.50
C PHE A 122 5.12 16.20 -3.07
N VAL A 123 5.71 17.21 -2.44
CA VAL A 123 5.39 17.63 -1.07
C VAL A 123 3.94 18.10 -0.98
N PHE A 124 3.50 18.93 -1.92
CA PHE A 124 2.13 19.41 -1.98
C PHE A 124 1.14 18.23 -2.09
N LEU A 125 1.34 17.36 -3.07
CA LEU A 125 0.46 16.22 -3.32
C LEU A 125 0.49 15.21 -2.17
N GLY A 126 1.63 15.04 -1.51
CA GLY A 126 1.79 14.21 -0.31
C GLY A 126 1.03 14.75 0.89
N VAL A 127 1.03 16.06 1.12
CA VAL A 127 0.24 16.71 2.17
C VAL A 127 -1.26 16.58 1.88
N VAL A 128 -1.70 16.87 0.65
CA VAL A 128 -3.11 16.73 0.26
C VAL A 128 -3.55 15.26 0.35
N ALA A 129 -2.69 14.30 -0.01
CA ALA A 129 -2.96 12.87 0.17
C ALA A 129 -3.12 12.50 1.65
N ALA A 130 -2.24 12.96 2.53
CA ALA A 130 -2.36 12.70 3.97
C ALA A 130 -3.67 13.26 4.54
N ILE A 131 -4.02 14.50 4.19
CA ILE A 131 -5.29 15.13 4.59
C ILE A 131 -6.48 14.31 4.08
N SER A 132 -6.43 13.88 2.82
CA SER A 132 -7.50 13.09 2.21
C SER A 132 -7.74 11.75 2.94
N LEU A 133 -6.68 11.08 3.39
CA LEU A 133 -6.79 9.85 4.18
C LEU A 133 -7.42 10.11 5.56
N MET A 134 -7.12 11.25 6.19
CA MET A 134 -7.75 11.64 7.45
C MET A 134 -9.25 11.91 7.29
N PHE A 135 -9.65 12.56 6.19
CA PHE A 135 -11.07 12.73 5.86
C PHE A 135 -11.76 11.40 5.56
N LEU A 136 -11.08 10.50 4.87
CA LEU A 136 -11.59 9.18 4.54
C LEU A 136 -11.79 8.30 5.79
N ALA A 137 -10.85 8.35 6.74
CA ALA A 137 -10.97 7.70 8.04
C ALA A 137 -12.12 8.28 8.88
N ARG A 138 -12.30 9.61 8.85
CA ARG A 138 -13.44 10.28 9.50
C ARG A 138 -14.78 9.89 8.85
N GLY A 139 -14.82 9.76 7.53
CA GLY A 139 -16.01 9.33 6.77
C GLY A 139 -16.43 7.92 7.14
N ALA A 140 -15.47 6.99 7.21
CA ALA A 140 -15.69 5.63 7.69
C ALA A 140 -16.20 5.57 9.13
N TYR A 141 -15.64 6.39 10.04
CA TYR A 141 -16.09 6.43 11.43
C TYR A 141 -17.50 7.01 11.61
N LYS A 142 -17.84 8.08 10.88
CA LYS A 142 -19.16 8.74 10.99
C LYS A 142 -20.25 8.05 10.16
N GLY A 143 -19.93 6.98 9.42
CA GLY A 143 -20.91 6.31 8.55
C GLY A 143 -21.40 7.17 7.39
N ARG A 144 -20.65 8.22 6.99
CA ARG A 144 -21.06 9.13 5.93
C ARG A 144 -20.38 8.71 4.63
N GLY A 145 -21.09 8.05 3.72
CA GLY A 145 -20.62 7.63 2.38
C GLY A 145 -20.95 8.63 1.26
N GLY A 146 -20.92 9.93 1.56
CA GLY A 146 -21.35 10.97 0.60
C GLY A 146 -20.35 11.23 -0.54
N GLY A 147 -20.84 11.82 -1.63
CA GLY A 147 -20.03 12.16 -2.83
C GLY A 147 -18.85 13.10 -2.57
N GLU A 148 -18.84 13.85 -1.46
CA GLU A 148 -17.69 14.66 -1.04
C GLU A 148 -16.42 13.82 -0.80
N LEU A 149 -16.57 12.55 -0.39
CA LEU A 149 -15.44 11.63 -0.19
C LEU A 149 -14.87 11.09 -1.52
N ALA A 150 -15.61 11.23 -2.63
CA ALA A 150 -15.18 10.73 -3.92
C ALA A 150 -13.88 11.38 -4.37
N LEU A 151 -13.78 12.72 -4.28
CA LEU A 151 -12.58 13.44 -4.63
C LEU A 151 -11.42 13.05 -3.72
N PHE A 152 -11.64 13.02 -2.40
CA PHE A 152 -10.60 12.67 -1.43
C PHE A 152 -10.10 11.23 -1.57
N SER A 153 -10.95 10.28 -2.01
CA SER A 153 -10.54 8.89 -2.17
C SER A 153 -9.53 8.67 -3.31
N VAL A 154 -9.57 9.51 -4.34
CA VAL A 154 -8.71 9.37 -5.53
C VAL A 154 -7.33 10.02 -5.34
N VAL A 155 -7.24 11.06 -4.50
CA VAL A 155 -6.00 11.82 -4.27
C VAL A 155 -4.80 10.94 -3.89
N PRO A 156 -4.89 9.98 -2.93
CA PRO A 156 -3.76 9.13 -2.58
C PRO A 156 -3.27 8.31 -3.78
N SER A 157 -4.18 7.81 -4.61
CA SER A 157 -3.81 7.09 -5.84
C SER A 157 -3.02 7.98 -6.79
N ILE A 158 -3.42 9.24 -6.97
CA ILE A 158 -2.71 10.20 -7.83
C ILE A 158 -1.31 10.47 -7.26
N PHE A 159 -1.18 10.62 -5.94
CA PHE A 159 0.12 10.80 -5.29
C PHE A 159 1.10 9.65 -5.59
N PHE A 160 0.69 8.40 -5.42
CA PHE A 160 1.57 7.26 -5.72
C PHE A 160 1.88 7.14 -7.23
N CYS A 161 0.93 7.47 -8.11
CA CYS A 161 1.20 7.54 -9.54
C CYS A 161 2.25 8.60 -9.89
N PHE A 162 2.15 9.80 -9.29
CA PHE A 162 3.15 10.84 -9.47
C PHE A 162 4.51 10.43 -8.89
N TRP A 163 4.51 9.71 -7.77
CA TRP A 163 5.72 9.18 -7.18
C TRP A 163 6.43 8.17 -8.10
N LEU A 164 5.69 7.32 -8.83
CA LEU A 164 6.30 6.44 -9.84
C LEU A 164 7.03 7.24 -10.93
N ILE A 165 6.45 8.35 -11.39
CA ILE A 165 7.07 9.23 -12.38
C ILE A 165 8.37 9.82 -11.85
N LEU A 166 8.36 10.28 -10.59
CA LEU A 166 9.56 10.80 -9.93
C LEU A 166 10.64 9.73 -9.74
N LEU A 167 10.25 8.53 -9.31
CA LEU A 167 11.17 7.42 -9.14
C LEU A 167 11.83 7.05 -10.47
N TYR A 168 11.06 6.99 -11.55
CA TYR A 168 11.57 6.76 -12.89
C TYR A 168 12.52 7.88 -13.33
N LYS A 169 12.12 9.15 -13.22
CA LYS A 169 12.96 10.30 -13.57
C LYS A 169 14.31 10.27 -12.84
N ASN A 170 14.29 10.01 -11.54
CA ASN A 170 15.50 10.03 -10.71
C ASN A 170 16.44 8.84 -11.01
N ASN A 171 15.91 7.77 -11.62
CA ASN A 171 16.67 6.56 -11.93
C ASN A 171 16.81 6.30 -13.44
N ALA A 172 16.36 7.20 -14.31
CA ALA A 172 16.36 6.97 -15.76
C ALA A 172 17.77 6.79 -16.34
N ALA A 173 18.77 7.42 -15.71
CA ALA A 173 20.18 7.28 -16.10
C ALA A 173 20.88 6.08 -15.45
N ASN A 174 20.25 5.40 -14.49
CA ASN A 174 20.86 4.28 -13.76
C ASN A 174 20.72 2.97 -14.56
N PRO A 175 21.83 2.34 -14.99
CA PRO A 175 21.77 1.09 -15.76
C PRO A 175 21.36 -0.13 -14.91
N VAL A 176 21.31 0.01 -13.58
CA VAL A 176 21.06 -1.11 -12.64
C VAL A 176 19.61 -1.10 -12.16
N VAL A 177 18.73 -1.74 -12.94
CA VAL A 177 17.28 -1.82 -12.65
C VAL A 177 16.97 -2.47 -11.29
N LEU A 178 17.80 -3.42 -10.84
CA LEU A 178 17.61 -4.13 -9.56
C LEU A 178 17.65 -3.21 -8.32
N ARG A 179 18.21 -2.01 -8.44
CA ARG A 179 18.26 -1.05 -7.32
C ARG A 179 16.90 -0.43 -7.00
N PHE A 180 16.06 -0.22 -8.00
CA PHE A 180 14.78 0.48 -7.84
C PHE A 180 13.56 -0.37 -8.24
N SER A 181 13.75 -1.58 -8.75
CA SER A 181 12.65 -2.48 -9.14
C SER A 181 11.66 -2.75 -8.01
N TYR A 182 12.15 -3.07 -6.81
CA TYR A 182 11.30 -3.31 -5.64
C TYR A 182 10.59 -2.04 -5.16
N GLN A 183 11.21 -0.87 -5.31
CA GLN A 183 10.56 0.42 -5.05
C GLN A 183 9.42 0.68 -6.02
N CYS A 184 9.62 0.42 -7.32
CA CYS A 184 8.55 0.51 -8.31
C CYS A 184 7.37 -0.40 -7.96
N LEU A 185 7.63 -1.66 -7.57
CA LEU A 185 6.60 -2.62 -7.20
C LEU A 185 5.85 -2.20 -5.93
N ALA A 186 6.54 -1.67 -4.93
CA ALA A 186 5.92 -1.16 -3.70
C ALA A 186 5.00 0.02 -3.97
N ILE A 187 5.45 1.00 -4.75
CA ILE A 187 4.66 2.19 -5.09
C ILE A 187 3.47 1.80 -5.99
N ALA A 188 3.66 0.87 -6.95
CA ALA A 188 2.57 0.36 -7.79
C ALA A 188 1.53 -0.40 -6.97
N GLY A 189 1.96 -1.25 -6.03
CA GLY A 189 1.07 -1.92 -5.08
C GLY A 189 0.27 -0.91 -4.26
N ALA A 190 0.94 0.09 -3.68
CA ALA A 190 0.30 1.15 -2.92
C ALA A 190 -0.74 1.90 -3.77
N ALA A 191 -0.39 2.31 -4.99
CA ALA A 191 -1.30 2.96 -5.92
C ALA A 191 -2.56 2.11 -6.18
N LEU A 192 -2.39 0.82 -6.47
CA LEU A 192 -3.50 -0.12 -6.68
C LEU A 192 -4.38 -0.26 -5.43
N SER A 193 -3.77 -0.31 -4.25
CA SER A 193 -4.52 -0.44 -3.00
C SER A 193 -5.45 0.74 -2.76
N TYR A 194 -4.96 1.97 -2.91
CA TYR A 194 -5.80 3.17 -2.78
C TYR A 194 -6.79 3.33 -3.93
N TYR A 195 -6.42 2.93 -5.16
CA TYR A 195 -7.33 2.92 -6.30
C TYR A 195 -8.54 2.00 -6.06
N PHE A 196 -8.30 0.77 -5.60
CA PHE A 196 -9.40 -0.15 -5.30
C PHE A 196 -10.21 0.31 -4.09
N SER A 197 -9.59 0.95 -3.07
CA SER A 197 -10.32 1.61 -1.98
C SER A 197 -11.25 2.71 -2.48
N ALA A 198 -10.79 3.55 -3.42
CA ALA A 198 -11.63 4.59 -4.03
C ALA A 198 -12.82 4.00 -4.79
N GLY A 199 -12.66 2.82 -5.39
CA GLY A 199 -13.75 2.10 -6.07
C GLY A 199 -14.98 1.84 -5.19
N PHE A 200 -14.82 1.68 -3.87
CA PHE A 200 -15.93 1.51 -2.93
C PHE A 200 -16.75 2.80 -2.76
N VAL A 201 -16.13 3.97 -2.88
CA VAL A 201 -16.87 5.25 -2.83
C VAL A 201 -17.77 5.40 -4.07
N PHE A 202 -17.34 4.86 -5.21
CA PHE A 202 -18.12 4.84 -6.45
C PHE A 202 -19.06 3.63 -6.57
N ARG A 203 -19.30 2.89 -5.48
CA ARG A 203 -20.14 1.68 -5.45
C ARG A 203 -19.72 0.57 -6.42
N LYS A 204 -18.43 0.56 -6.81
CA LYS A 204 -17.82 -0.50 -7.62
C LYS A 204 -16.91 -1.34 -6.74
N ALA A 205 -17.51 -2.04 -5.77
CA ALA A 205 -16.79 -2.89 -4.84
C ALA A 205 -16.20 -4.13 -5.53
N VAL A 206 -14.87 -4.29 -5.47
CA VAL A 206 -14.18 -5.47 -6.02
C VAL A 206 -13.33 -6.13 -4.94
N THR A 207 -13.97 -6.98 -4.13
CA THR A 207 -13.37 -7.58 -2.93
C THR A 207 -12.06 -8.32 -3.21
N GLY A 208 -12.01 -9.17 -4.24
CA GLY A 208 -10.82 -9.97 -4.52
C GLY A 208 -9.60 -9.15 -4.92
N ARG A 209 -9.80 -8.13 -5.77
CA ARG A 209 -8.73 -7.23 -6.23
C ARG A 209 -8.20 -6.36 -5.09
N MET A 210 -9.08 -5.93 -4.19
CA MET A 210 -8.69 -5.16 -3.01
C MET A 210 -7.82 -5.97 -2.06
N VAL A 211 -8.20 -7.20 -1.72
CA VAL A 211 -7.39 -8.07 -0.85
C VAL A 211 -6.02 -8.32 -1.48
N PHE A 212 -5.98 -8.70 -2.76
CA PHE A 212 -4.74 -8.86 -3.50
C PHE A 212 -3.83 -7.63 -3.37
N SER A 213 -4.38 -6.43 -3.65
CA SER A 213 -3.61 -5.20 -3.63
C SER A 213 -3.02 -4.90 -2.25
N TYR A 214 -3.77 -5.09 -1.16
CA TYR A 214 -3.25 -4.86 0.18
C TYR A 214 -2.13 -5.82 0.56
N LEU A 215 -2.25 -7.11 0.24
CA LEU A 215 -1.22 -8.09 0.57
C LEU A 215 0.08 -7.83 -0.19
N VAL A 216 -0.03 -7.47 -1.47
CA VAL A 216 1.10 -7.07 -2.30
C VAL A 216 1.77 -5.81 -1.77
N THR A 217 1.00 -4.78 -1.39
CA THR A 217 1.53 -3.56 -0.79
C THR A 217 2.27 -3.84 0.52
N ILE A 218 1.69 -4.64 1.43
CA ILE A 218 2.32 -4.99 2.71
C ILE A 218 3.68 -5.67 2.47
N PHE A 219 3.73 -6.64 1.56
CA PHE A 219 4.97 -7.36 1.25
C PHE A 219 6.04 -6.44 0.66
N PHE A 220 5.74 -5.73 -0.43
CA PHE A 220 6.74 -4.91 -1.12
C PHE A 220 7.16 -3.68 -0.32
N CYS A 221 6.26 -3.03 0.42
CA CYS A 221 6.66 -1.95 1.33
C CYS A 221 7.59 -2.45 2.43
N ALA A 222 7.42 -3.68 2.93
CA ALA A 222 8.34 -4.27 3.91
C ALA A 222 9.73 -4.52 3.31
N VAL A 223 9.78 -5.08 2.10
CA VAL A 223 11.03 -5.33 1.37
C VAL A 223 11.81 -4.04 1.13
N VAL A 224 11.13 -2.96 0.70
CA VAL A 224 11.76 -1.66 0.38
C VAL A 224 12.34 -0.96 1.61
N LEU A 225 11.89 -1.27 2.83
CA LEU A 225 12.51 -0.70 4.03
C LEU A 225 13.98 -1.10 4.20
N ALA A 226 14.41 -2.20 3.55
CA ALA A 226 15.81 -2.61 3.52
C ALA A 226 16.68 -1.77 2.58
N ASP A 227 16.08 -1.03 1.64
CA ASP A 227 16.82 -0.24 0.67
C ASP A 227 17.48 1.00 1.31
N ALA A 228 18.58 1.44 0.70
CA ALA A 228 19.26 2.69 1.03
C ALA A 228 18.51 3.90 0.42
N VAL A 229 17.28 4.16 0.87
CA VAL A 229 16.51 5.36 0.52
C VAL A 229 16.61 6.43 1.61
N SER A 230 16.32 7.68 1.26
CA SER A 230 16.34 8.80 2.20
C SER A 230 15.37 8.57 3.35
N LEU A 231 15.72 9.05 4.54
CA LEU A 231 14.95 8.85 5.76
C LEU A 231 13.47 9.27 5.64
N PRO A 232 13.12 10.42 5.02
CA PRO A 232 11.73 10.81 4.82
C PRO A 232 10.93 9.80 3.98
N VAL A 233 11.55 9.30 2.90
CA VAL A 233 10.94 8.30 2.02
C VAL A 233 10.74 6.97 2.75
N LYS A 234 11.69 6.54 3.59
CA LYS A 234 11.54 5.35 4.45
C LYS A 234 10.33 5.48 5.37
N ILE A 235 10.15 6.65 5.98
CA ILE A 235 9.00 6.91 6.85
C ILE A 235 7.70 6.77 6.06
N ILE A 236 7.61 7.37 4.85
CA ILE A 236 6.40 7.26 4.02
C ILE A 236 6.09 5.80 3.65
N PHE A 237 7.10 4.99 3.31
CA PHE A 237 6.90 3.55 3.06
C PHE A 237 6.46 2.79 4.31
N ALA A 238 7.04 3.07 5.47
CA ALA A 238 6.64 2.46 6.73
C ALA A 238 5.20 2.81 7.11
N LEU A 239 4.81 4.08 6.94
CA LEU A 239 3.43 4.53 7.18
C LEU A 239 2.45 3.86 6.21
N THR A 240 2.83 3.73 4.93
CA THR A 240 2.01 3.05 3.91
C THR A 240 1.82 1.58 4.25
N LEU A 241 2.87 0.90 4.75
CA LEU A 241 2.79 -0.48 5.23
C LEU A 241 1.81 -0.61 6.40
N VAL A 242 1.93 0.24 7.42
CA VAL A 242 1.04 0.19 8.59
C VAL A 242 -0.39 0.51 8.19
N ASN A 243 -0.59 1.50 7.33
CA ASN A 243 -1.92 1.84 6.83
C ASN A 243 -2.55 0.70 6.02
N ALA A 244 -1.79 0.08 5.12
CA ALA A 244 -2.25 -1.07 4.35
C ALA A 244 -2.61 -2.27 5.25
N PHE A 245 -1.81 -2.54 6.28
CA PHE A 245 -2.09 -3.60 7.26
C PHE A 245 -3.37 -3.34 8.04
N VAL A 246 -3.53 -2.13 8.59
CA VAL A 246 -4.73 -1.74 9.34
C VAL A 246 -5.97 -1.83 8.46
N ASN A 247 -5.91 -1.28 7.23
CA ASN A 247 -7.01 -1.35 6.27
C ASN A 247 -7.36 -2.79 5.88
N ALA A 248 -6.36 -3.65 5.65
CA ALA A 248 -6.59 -5.06 5.34
C ALA A 248 -7.30 -5.80 6.48
N VAL A 249 -6.89 -5.56 7.73
CA VAL A 249 -7.52 -6.19 8.91
C VAL A 249 -8.96 -5.70 9.09
N VAL A 250 -9.21 -4.39 8.98
CA VAL A 250 -10.56 -3.83 9.11
C VAL A 250 -11.47 -4.35 7.98
N PHE A 251 -10.97 -4.33 6.75
CA PHE A 251 -11.71 -4.80 5.58
C PHE A 251 -12.07 -6.28 5.68
N LEU A 252 -11.10 -7.16 5.98
CA LEU A 252 -11.34 -8.60 6.11
C LEU A 252 -12.26 -8.97 7.28
N ARG A 253 -12.28 -8.17 8.35
CA ARG A 253 -13.22 -8.36 9.47
C ARG A 253 -14.66 -8.04 9.10
N ASN A 254 -14.86 -7.19 8.09
CA ASN A 254 -16.16 -6.68 7.68
C ASN A 254 -16.75 -7.39 6.45
N LEU A 255 -16.05 -8.40 5.93
CA LEU A 255 -16.57 -9.23 4.87
C LEU A 255 -17.72 -10.12 5.36
N ARG A 256 -18.80 -10.16 4.57
CA ARG A 256 -20.00 -10.96 4.83
C ARG A 256 -20.03 -12.19 3.93
N SER A 257 -20.67 -13.26 4.38
CA SER A 257 -20.87 -14.44 3.54
C SER A 257 -21.86 -14.13 2.43
N LYS A 258 -21.64 -14.65 1.22
CA LYS A 258 -22.59 -14.46 0.12
C LYS A 258 -23.92 -15.17 0.37
N THR A 259 -23.90 -16.27 1.12
CA THR A 259 -25.08 -17.10 1.41
C THR A 259 -26.11 -16.38 2.29
N GLU A 260 -25.69 -15.48 3.18
CA GLU A 260 -26.59 -14.72 4.05
C GLU A 260 -27.32 -13.56 3.33
N GLU A 261 -26.81 -13.08 2.18
CA GLU A 261 -27.50 -12.04 1.37
C GLU A 261 -28.60 -12.64 0.47
N GLU A 262 -28.43 -13.88 0.00
CA GLU A 262 -29.39 -14.58 -0.88
C GLU A 262 -30.65 -15.02 -0.12
N GLU A 263 -30.55 -15.29 1.18
CA GLU A 263 -31.69 -15.53 2.08
C GLU A 263 -32.40 -14.22 2.52
N ALA A 264 -31.69 -13.08 2.54
CA ALA A 264 -32.25 -11.80 3.00
C ALA A 264 -33.03 -11.04 1.90
N HIS A 265 -32.80 -11.37 0.63
CA HIS A 265 -33.57 -10.81 -0.49
C HIS A 265 -33.88 -11.94 -1.49
N PRO A 266 -34.98 -12.70 -1.27
CA PRO A 266 -35.38 -13.71 -2.25
C PRO A 266 -35.62 -13.01 -3.60
N PRO A 267 -35.27 -13.67 -4.72
CA PRO A 267 -35.53 -13.12 -6.04
C PRO A 267 -37.03 -12.83 -6.14
N ALA A 268 -37.38 -11.57 -6.42
CA ALA A 268 -38.74 -11.20 -6.75
C ALA A 268 -39.18 -12.06 -7.94
N GLN A 269 -40.10 -12.99 -7.67
CA GLN A 269 -40.82 -13.75 -8.69
C GLN A 269 -41.71 -12.82 -9.51
#